data_AF-A0A941NFN7-F1
#
_entry.id   AF-A0A941NFN7-F1
#
_cell.length_a   1.000
_cell.length_b   1.000
_cell.length_c   1.000
_cell.angle_alpha   90.00
_cell.angle_beta   90.00
_cell.angle_gamma   90.00
#
_symmetry.space_group_name_H-M   'P 1'
#
loop_
_entity.id
_entity.type
_entity.pdbx_description
1 polymer ?
#
loop_
_entity_poly.entity_id
_entity_poly.type
_entity_poly.pdbx_seq_one_letter_code
_entity_poly.pdbx_strand_id
1 'polypeptide(L)'
;FMFGPQRKAMCPSCTSFMATWEKKMADIEQRVAFVMVARSPIARILEAKASRGWKNLKMFSDPSGDYTRDYVSAEDADMPGYSVFTRKDGIIRHFWSGEMGGETADPGQDPRGAPDFDPLWILLDTTPGGRGTDWYPKLSYGSPA
;
A
#
# COMPACT_ATOMS: atom_id res chain seq x y z
N PHE A 1 -5.48 -0.35 3.53
CA PHE A 1 -5.45 -1.67 4.21
C PHE A 1 -6.57 -1.72 5.23
N MET A 2 -7.11 -2.90 5.49
CA MET A 2 -8.27 -3.03 6.38
C MET A 2 -7.88 -2.89 7.85
N PHE A 3 -8.19 -1.73 8.41
CA PHE A 3 -8.11 -1.45 9.84
C PHE A 3 -9.10 -0.32 10.15
N GLY A 4 -10.37 -0.54 9.83
CA GLY A 4 -11.44 0.40 10.11
C GLY A 4 -11.69 0.61 11.62
N PRO A 5 -12.44 1.66 11.98
CA PRO A 5 -12.69 2.02 13.38
C PRO A 5 -13.37 0.90 14.18
N GLN A 6 -14.19 0.07 13.53
CA GLN A 6 -14.91 -1.05 14.16
C GLN A 6 -14.05 -2.31 14.37
N ARG A 7 -12.89 -2.42 13.70
CA ARG A 7 -12.01 -3.59 13.87
C ARG A 7 -11.30 -3.53 15.21
N LYS A 8 -11.09 -4.69 15.85
CA LYS A 8 -10.24 -4.80 17.05
C LYS A 8 -8.74 -4.85 16.72
N ALA A 9 -8.39 -5.35 15.54
CA ALA A 9 -7.02 -5.52 15.07
C ALA A 9 -6.95 -5.34 13.54
N MET A 10 -5.75 -5.13 13.00
CA MET A 10 -5.52 -5.10 11.55
C MET A 10 -5.92 -6.43 10.90
N CYS A 11 -6.48 -6.38 9.68
CA CYS A 11 -6.79 -7.59 8.92
C CYS A 11 -5.53 -8.46 8.75
N PRO A 12 -5.60 -9.78 9.03
CA PRO A 12 -4.46 -10.69 8.89
C PRO A 12 -3.87 -10.72 7.46
N SER A 13 -4.72 -10.87 6.44
CA SER A 13 -4.27 -10.92 5.02
C SER A 13 -3.61 -9.60 4.60
N CYS A 14 -4.25 -8.45 4.88
CA CYS A 14 -3.63 -7.15 4.60
C CYS A 14 -2.31 -6.97 5.35
N THR A 15 -2.25 -7.39 6.61
CA THR A 15 -1.02 -7.29 7.42
C THR A 15 0.10 -8.13 6.81
N SER A 16 -0.19 -9.35 6.36
CA SER A 16 0.77 -10.21 5.69
C SER A 16 1.29 -9.56 4.40
N PHE A 17 0.39 -9.02 3.57
CA PHE A 17 0.77 -8.28 2.37
C PHE A 17 1.64 -7.06 2.67
N MET A 18 1.28 -6.27 3.68
CA MET A 18 2.04 -5.09 4.11
C MET A 18 3.46 -5.46 4.55
N ALA A 19 3.62 -6.59 5.26
CA ALA A 19 4.91 -7.04 5.77
C ALA A 19 5.95 -7.26 4.67
N THR A 20 5.52 -7.66 3.46
CA THR A 20 6.40 -7.91 2.32
C THR A 20 7.14 -6.63 1.87
N TRP A 21 6.54 -5.47 2.08
CA TRP A 21 7.08 -4.17 1.65
C TRP A 21 8.02 -3.53 2.68
N GLU A 22 7.86 -3.83 3.96
CA GLU A 22 8.58 -3.17 5.07
C GLU A 22 10.11 -3.19 4.86
N LYS A 23 10.67 -4.27 4.31
CA LYS A 23 12.10 -4.39 4.05
C LYS A 23 12.56 -3.89 2.68
N LYS A 24 11.63 -3.49 1.81
CA LYS A 24 11.89 -3.02 0.44
C LYS A 24 11.72 -1.52 0.26
N MET A 25 11.19 -0.82 1.27
CA MET A 25 10.95 0.63 1.21
C MET A 25 12.16 1.44 0.77
N ALA A 26 13.38 1.07 1.20
CA ALA A 26 14.59 1.78 0.81
C ALA A 26 14.85 1.77 -0.71
N ASP A 27 14.53 0.65 -1.38
CA ASP A 27 14.60 0.51 -2.84
C ASP A 27 13.43 1.21 -3.52
N ILE A 28 12.20 0.97 -3.03
CA ILE A 28 10.96 1.50 -3.61
C ILE A 28 10.98 3.02 -3.66
N GLU A 29 11.42 3.66 -2.56
CA GLU A 29 11.42 5.11 -2.43
C GLU A 29 12.45 5.84 -3.29
N GLN A 30 13.37 5.11 -3.94
CA GLN A 30 14.23 5.68 -4.97
C GLN A 30 13.46 6.03 -6.26
N ARG A 31 12.29 5.40 -6.45
CA ARG A 31 11.54 5.46 -7.70
C ARG A 31 10.15 6.07 -7.51
N VAL A 32 9.48 5.76 -6.41
CA VAL A 32 8.11 6.22 -6.15
C VAL A 32 7.87 6.52 -4.67
N ALA A 33 6.95 7.46 -4.41
CA ALA A 33 6.39 7.61 -3.07
C ALA A 33 5.43 6.43 -2.79
N PHE A 34 5.52 5.85 -1.59
CA PHE A 34 4.69 4.71 -1.19
C PHE A 34 4.14 4.90 0.22
N VAL A 35 2.84 4.68 0.41
CA VAL A 35 2.14 4.89 1.68
C VAL A 35 1.07 3.83 1.92
N MET A 36 0.80 3.53 3.19
CA MET A 36 -0.26 2.65 3.65
C MET A 36 -1.35 3.48 4.33
N VAL A 37 -2.60 3.38 3.87
CA VAL A 37 -3.72 4.15 4.42
C VAL A 37 -4.72 3.22 5.12
N ALA A 38 -5.24 3.65 6.27
CA ALA A 38 -6.39 3.00 6.92
C ALA A 38 -7.33 4.03 7.55
N ARG A 39 -8.59 3.59 7.76
CA ARG A 39 -9.65 4.43 8.32
C ARG A 39 -9.58 4.65 9.84
N SER A 40 -8.72 3.94 10.56
CA SER A 40 -8.53 4.15 12.00
C SER A 40 -7.87 5.50 12.29
N PRO A 41 -8.11 6.10 13.48
CA PRO A 41 -7.33 7.24 13.96
C PRO A 41 -5.82 6.96 13.93
N ILE A 42 -5.02 7.97 13.59
CA ILE A 42 -3.57 7.82 13.37
C ILE A 42 -2.84 7.21 14.57
N ALA A 43 -3.22 7.55 15.80
CA ALA A 43 -2.61 7.00 17.01
C ALA A 43 -2.70 5.46 17.06
N ARG A 44 -3.87 4.90 16.71
CA ARG A 44 -4.12 3.46 16.69
C ARG A 44 -3.33 2.75 15.60
N ILE A 45 -3.17 3.41 14.45
CA ILE A 45 -2.35 2.92 13.33
C ILE A 45 -0.87 2.87 13.74
N LEU A 46 -0.37 3.92 14.38
CA LEU A 46 1.04 3.99 14.81
C LEU A 46 1.35 2.99 15.93
N GLU A 47 0.43 2.76 16.86
CA GLU A 47 0.55 1.70 17.87
C GLU A 47 0.63 0.31 17.20
N ALA A 48 -0.26 0.04 16.23
CA ALA A 48 -0.26 -1.20 15.49
C ALA A 48 1.05 -1.39 14.70
N LYS A 49 1.58 -0.32 14.08
CA LYS A 49 2.90 -0.32 13.41
C LYS A 49 4.02 -0.67 14.40
N ALA A 50 4.04 -0.01 15.55
CA ALA A 50 5.08 -0.17 16.57
C ALA A 50 5.08 -1.59 17.16
N SER A 51 3.91 -2.17 17.43
CA SER A 51 3.78 -3.54 17.95
C SER A 51 4.40 -4.61 17.03
N ARG A 52 4.57 -4.29 15.75
CA ARG A 52 5.19 -5.16 14.73
C ARG A 52 6.67 -4.87 14.49
N GLY A 53 7.24 -3.87 15.17
CA GLY A 53 8.61 -3.42 14.95
C GLY A 53 8.84 -2.82 13.56
N TRP A 54 7.77 -2.46 12.84
CA TRP A 54 7.87 -1.83 11.53
C TRP A 54 8.36 -0.39 11.68
N LYS A 55 9.37 -0.02 10.90
CA LYS A 55 10.02 1.27 10.92
C LYS A 55 9.81 2.02 9.61
N ASN A 56 9.83 1.32 8.49
CA ASN A 56 9.99 1.93 7.17
C ASN A 56 8.65 2.28 6.50
N LEU A 57 7.59 1.49 6.72
CA LEU A 57 6.28 1.78 6.13
C LEU A 57 5.73 3.14 6.58
N LYS A 58 5.45 4.03 5.63
CA LYS A 58 4.75 5.30 5.88
C LYS A 58 3.25 5.04 6.01
N MET A 59 2.67 5.37 7.17
CA MET A 59 1.26 5.08 7.48
C MET A 59 0.45 6.35 7.65
N PHE A 60 -0.73 6.38 7.03
CA PHE A 60 -1.65 7.50 7.00
C PHE A 60 -3.04 7.08 7.47
N SER A 61 -3.78 8.07 7.97
CA SER A 61 -5.13 7.92 8.51
C SER A 61 -6.12 8.62 7.58
N ASP A 62 -7.23 7.94 7.26
CA ASP A 62 -8.36 8.47 6.49
C ASP A 62 -9.64 8.41 7.36
N PRO A 63 -9.75 9.27 8.40
CA PRO A 63 -10.88 9.22 9.31
C PRO A 63 -12.17 9.78 8.69
N SER A 64 -12.07 10.67 7.70
CA SER A 64 -13.25 11.17 6.97
C SER A 64 -13.80 10.12 6.00
N GLY A 65 -12.97 9.18 5.54
CA GLY A 65 -13.34 8.17 4.56
C GLY A 65 -13.35 8.69 3.13
N ASP A 66 -12.87 9.92 2.89
CA ASP A 66 -12.92 10.53 1.56
C ASP A 66 -12.05 9.78 0.56
N TYR A 67 -10.82 9.43 0.96
CA TYR A 67 -9.95 8.62 0.11
C TYR A 67 -10.54 7.22 -0.11
N THR A 68 -11.06 6.59 0.94
CA THR A 68 -11.66 5.26 0.87
C THR A 68 -12.84 5.25 -0.08
N ARG A 69 -13.74 6.24 0.03
CA ARG A 69 -14.90 6.38 -0.84
C ARG A 69 -14.53 6.55 -2.30
N ASP A 70 -13.55 7.41 -2.58
CA ASP A 70 -13.21 7.78 -3.96
C ASP A 70 -12.37 6.70 -4.67
N TYR A 71 -11.59 5.89 -3.94
CA TYR A 71 -10.59 5.00 -4.53
C TYR A 71 -10.59 3.54 -4.06
N VAL A 72 -11.45 3.15 -3.11
CA VAL A 72 -11.45 1.80 -2.54
C VAL A 72 -12.85 1.19 -2.49
N SER A 73 -13.82 1.87 -1.88
CA SER A 73 -15.22 1.43 -1.82
C SER A 73 -16.14 2.64 -1.69
N ALA A 74 -17.02 2.84 -2.67
CA ALA A 74 -17.97 3.96 -2.72
C ALA A 74 -18.94 3.97 -1.51
N GLU A 75 -19.18 2.80 -0.92
CA GLU A 75 -19.99 2.60 0.28
C GLU A 75 -19.21 2.85 1.57
N ASP A 76 -17.98 3.36 1.47
CA ASP A 76 -17.08 3.59 2.61
C ASP A 76 -16.79 2.28 3.38
N ALA A 77 -16.81 1.14 2.70
CA ALA A 77 -16.54 -0.15 3.32
C ALA A 77 -15.06 -0.31 3.68
N ASP A 78 -14.79 -1.03 4.77
CA ASP A 78 -13.41 -1.37 5.18
C ASP A 78 -12.87 -2.51 4.33
N MET A 79 -12.42 -2.16 3.11
CA MET A 79 -11.94 -3.06 2.06
C MET A 79 -10.44 -2.88 1.78
N PRO A 80 -9.74 -3.93 1.29
CA PRO A 80 -8.38 -3.77 0.79
C PRO A 80 -8.39 -3.06 -0.57
N GLY A 81 -7.31 -2.34 -0.86
CA GLY A 81 -7.13 -1.67 -2.15
C GLY A 81 -5.67 -1.27 -2.34
N TYR A 82 -5.26 -1.19 -3.60
CA TYR A 82 -3.94 -0.72 -4.03
C TYR A 82 -4.11 0.17 -5.26
N SER A 83 -3.68 1.42 -5.14
CA SER A 83 -3.89 2.46 -6.17
C SER A 83 -2.59 3.21 -6.41
N VAL A 84 -2.29 3.44 -7.69
CA VAL A 84 -1.14 4.20 -8.18
C VAL A 84 -1.62 5.51 -8.75
N PHE A 85 -0.99 6.58 -8.27
CA PHE A 85 -1.25 7.94 -8.70
C PHE A 85 -0.02 8.53 -9.37
N THR A 86 -0.26 9.43 -10.31
CA THR A 86 0.79 10.24 -10.94
C THR A 86 0.61 11.68 -10.55
N ARG A 87 1.71 12.41 -10.42
CA ARG A 87 1.70 13.86 -10.28
C ARG A 87 2.54 14.47 -11.37
N LYS A 88 1.90 15.20 -12.29
CA LYS A 88 2.56 15.93 -13.38
C LYS A 88 2.02 17.35 -13.44
N ASP A 89 2.93 18.33 -13.46
CA ASP A 89 2.60 19.76 -13.49
C ASP A 89 1.67 20.16 -12.34
N GLY A 90 1.90 19.60 -11.15
CA GLY A 90 1.10 19.83 -9.96
C GLY A 90 -0.23 19.05 -9.89
N ILE A 91 -0.68 18.45 -10.99
CA ILE A 91 -1.97 17.76 -11.08
C ILE A 91 -1.80 16.29 -10.72
N ILE A 92 -2.60 15.81 -9.77
CA ILE A 92 -2.68 14.40 -9.39
C ILE A 92 -3.71 13.70 -10.29
N ARG A 93 -3.33 12.55 -10.86
CA ARG A 93 -4.24 11.68 -11.62
C ARG A 93 -4.12 10.26 -11.13
N HIS A 94 -5.25 9.58 -10.96
CA HIS A 94 -5.28 8.13 -10.84
C HIS A 94 -4.74 7.51 -12.13
N PHE A 95 -3.85 6.53 -12.00
CA PHE A 95 -3.21 5.86 -13.14
C PHE A 95 -3.59 4.39 -13.21
N TRP A 96 -3.58 3.70 -12.07
CA TRP A 96 -3.84 2.27 -12.01
C TRP A 96 -4.38 1.89 -10.63
N SER A 97 -5.26 0.88 -10.56
CA SER A 97 -5.65 0.23 -9.30
C SER A 97 -5.79 -1.27 -9.49
N GLY A 98 -5.51 -2.00 -8.43
CA GLY A 98 -5.74 -3.44 -8.34
C GLY A 98 -7.02 -3.72 -7.56
N GLU A 99 -7.86 -4.59 -8.12
CA GLU A 99 -9.02 -5.13 -7.43
C GLU A 99 -8.58 -6.24 -6.47
N MET A 100 -9.05 -6.18 -5.23
CA MET A 100 -8.68 -7.12 -4.15
C MET A 100 -9.90 -7.51 -3.29
N GLY A 101 -11.11 -7.28 -3.79
CA GLY A 101 -12.35 -7.65 -3.11
C GLY A 101 -12.75 -9.11 -3.39
N GLY A 102 -13.89 -9.53 -2.83
CA GLY A 102 -14.33 -10.93 -2.87
C GLY A 102 -14.54 -11.47 -4.28
N GLU A 103 -14.86 -10.60 -5.22
CA GLU A 103 -15.02 -10.88 -6.65
C GLU A 103 -13.72 -11.34 -7.34
N THR A 104 -12.54 -11.06 -6.77
CA THR A 104 -11.25 -11.51 -7.31
C THR A 104 -10.74 -12.80 -6.66
N ALA A 105 -11.50 -13.39 -5.73
CA ALA A 105 -11.12 -14.63 -5.07
C ALA A 105 -11.37 -15.87 -5.94
N ASP A 106 -10.38 -16.75 -6.03
CA ASP A 106 -10.60 -18.12 -6.51
C ASP A 106 -11.59 -18.87 -5.59
N PRO A 107 -12.37 -19.84 -6.10
CA PRO A 107 -13.34 -20.58 -5.28
C PRO A 107 -12.72 -21.18 -4.00
N GLY A 108 -13.23 -20.77 -2.84
CA GLY A 108 -12.78 -21.24 -1.53
C GLY A 108 -11.47 -20.63 -1.01
N GLN A 109 -10.97 -19.56 -1.64
CA GLN A 109 -9.75 -18.86 -1.25
C GLN A 109 -10.05 -17.44 -0.74
N ASP A 110 -9.10 -16.87 0.00
CA ASP A 110 -9.16 -15.44 0.36
C ASP A 110 -8.87 -14.55 -0.87
N PRO A 111 -9.55 -13.39 -1.01
CA PRO A 111 -9.25 -12.45 -2.08
C PRO A 111 -7.84 -11.87 -1.94
N ARG A 112 -7.16 -11.69 -3.08
CA ARG A 112 -5.77 -11.20 -3.16
C ARG A 112 -5.46 -10.59 -4.53
N GLY A 113 -4.41 -9.76 -4.57
CA GLY A 113 -3.84 -9.25 -5.82
C GLY A 113 -2.94 -10.28 -6.52
N ALA A 114 -2.40 -9.89 -7.67
CA ALA A 114 -1.51 -10.73 -8.48
C ALA A 114 -0.29 -11.23 -7.66
N PRO A 115 0.07 -12.52 -7.77
CA PRO A 115 1.22 -13.08 -7.07
C PRO A 115 2.56 -12.75 -7.76
N ASP A 116 3.55 -12.31 -6.98
CA ASP A 116 4.99 -12.33 -7.32
C ASP A 116 5.80 -12.52 -6.04
N PHE A 117 6.92 -13.23 -6.14
CA PHE A 117 7.81 -13.53 -5.02
C PHE A 117 8.64 -12.32 -4.59
N ASP A 118 8.94 -11.40 -5.51
CA ASP A 118 9.55 -10.11 -5.20
C ASP A 118 8.58 -8.96 -5.53
N PRO A 119 7.93 -8.40 -4.50
CA PRO A 119 6.90 -7.40 -4.72
C PRO A 119 7.48 -6.07 -5.26
N LEU A 120 8.80 -5.81 -5.16
CA LEU A 120 9.43 -4.61 -5.73
C LEU A 120 9.16 -4.49 -7.23
N TRP A 121 9.30 -5.59 -7.97
CA TRP A 121 9.21 -5.56 -9.43
C TRP A 121 7.76 -5.40 -9.90
N ILE A 122 6.82 -6.12 -9.29
CA ILE A 122 5.38 -5.90 -9.54
C ILE A 122 5.01 -4.44 -9.30
N LEU A 123 5.46 -3.86 -8.19
CA LEU A 123 5.12 -2.49 -7.85
C LEU A 123 5.59 -1.53 -8.94
N LEU A 124 6.85 -1.63 -9.37
CA LEU A 124 7.39 -0.76 -10.40
C LEU A 124 6.62 -0.92 -11.73
N ASP A 125 6.22 -2.14 -12.09
CA ASP A 125 5.44 -2.41 -13.30
C ASP A 125 4.04 -1.78 -13.30
N THR A 126 3.45 -1.55 -12.12
CA THR A 126 2.17 -0.83 -11.98
C THR A 126 2.31 0.70 -12.05
N THR A 127 3.54 1.22 -12.17
CA THR A 127 3.81 2.66 -12.26
C THR A 127 4.12 3.06 -13.71
N PRO A 128 3.83 4.29 -14.16
CA PRO A 128 4.10 4.68 -15.54
C PRO A 128 5.59 4.67 -15.90
N GLY A 129 6.47 4.84 -14.91
CA GLY A 129 7.92 4.78 -15.11
C GLY A 129 8.46 3.36 -15.27
N GLY A 130 7.66 2.33 -14.96
CA GLY A 130 8.09 0.94 -14.98
C GLY A 130 9.38 0.71 -14.18
N ARG A 131 10.11 -0.32 -14.57
CA ARG A 131 11.43 -0.67 -14.00
C ARG A 131 12.54 0.31 -14.38
N GLY A 132 12.40 1.02 -15.51
CA GLY A 132 13.45 1.85 -16.10
C GLY A 132 14.62 1.04 -16.68
N THR A 133 15.62 1.72 -17.22
CA THR A 133 16.81 1.08 -17.85
C THR A 133 18.13 1.43 -17.17
N ASP A 134 18.11 2.35 -16.20
CA ASP A 134 19.27 3.01 -15.61
C ASP A 134 19.31 2.86 -14.07
N TRP A 135 18.42 2.06 -13.49
CA TRP A 135 18.31 1.84 -12.06
C TRP A 135 18.28 0.34 -11.71
N TYR A 136 18.99 -0.03 -10.64
CA TYR A 136 19.01 -1.37 -10.06
C TYR A 136 19.12 -1.25 -8.53
N PRO A 137 18.49 -2.15 -7.74
CA PRO A 137 18.55 -2.07 -6.29
C PRO A 137 20.00 -2.17 -5.76
N LYS A 138 20.31 -1.38 -4.73
CA LYS A 138 21.64 -1.29 -4.11
C LYS A 138 21.57 -1.76 -2.67
N LEU A 139 22.68 -2.32 -2.16
CA LEU A 139 22.77 -2.76 -0.76
C LEU A 139 22.65 -1.62 0.25
N SER A 140 22.97 -0.39 -0.17
CA SER A 140 22.70 0.82 0.60
C SER A 140 22.47 1.99 -0.32
N TYR A 141 21.53 2.85 0.07
CA TYR A 141 21.41 4.21 -0.42
C TYR A 141 21.91 5.07 0.73
N GLY A 142 22.88 5.96 0.47
CA GLY A 142 23.44 6.82 1.52
C GLY A 142 22.33 7.53 2.31
N SER A 143 22.60 7.84 3.58
CA SER A 143 21.61 8.55 4.40
C SER A 143 21.23 9.87 3.72
N PRO A 144 19.94 10.25 3.69
CA PRO A 144 19.57 11.62 3.36
C PRO A 144 20.29 12.55 4.37
N ALA A 145 20.97 13.57 3.86
CA ALA A 145 21.44 14.68 4.67
C ALA A 145 20.26 15.46 5.26
#